data_AF-A0A2N5HYX6-F1
#
_entry.id   AF-A0A2N5HYX6-F1
#
_cell.length_a   1.000
_cell.length_b   1.000
_cell.length_c   1.000
_cell.angle_alpha   90.00
_cell.angle_beta   90.00
_cell.angle_gamma   90.00
#
_symmetry.space_group_name_H-M   'P 1'
#
loop_
_entity.id
_entity.type
_entity.pdbx_description
1 polymer ?
#
loop_
_entity_poly.entity_id
_entity_poly.type
_entity_poly.pdbx_seq_one_letter_code
_entity_poly.pdbx_strand_id
1 'polypeptide(L)' 'MHEKMIFANNQKELDNKIEQIQHGYEEKYPDKKVEIEFLNPQIHDIEFTKNFTTQMIIGIKMVG' A
#
# COMPACT_ATOMS: atom_id res chain seq x y z
N MET A 1 -13.33 -2.83 0.60
CA MET A 1 -11.86 -2.84 0.69
C MET A 1 -11.36 -1.82 -0.32
N HIS A 2 -10.42 -0.94 0.04
CA HIS A 2 -9.81 -0.02 -0.91
C HIS A 2 -8.42 -0.54 -1.29
N GLU A 3 -8.19 -0.76 -2.58
CA GLU A 3 -6.93 -1.28 -3.10
C GLU A 3 -6.08 -0.13 -3.61
N LYS A 4 -4.77 -0.16 -3.32
CA LYS A 4 -3.83 0.87 -3.77
C LYS A 4 -2.53 0.23 -4.21
N MET A 5 -2.12 0.51 -5.45
CA MET A 5 -0.81 0.14 -5.96
C MET A 5 0.24 1.13 -5.48
N ILE A 6 1.36 0.61 -4.95
CA ILE A 6 2.47 1.43 -4.49
C ILE A 6 3.76 1.02 -5.21
N PHE A 7 4.51 2.03 -5.62
CA PHE A 7 5.79 1.89 -6.27
C PHE A 7 6.89 2.40 -5.34
N ALA A 8 7.95 1.62 -5.18
CA ALA A 8 9.12 2.01 -4.42
C ALA A 8 10.37 1.41 -5.06
N ASN A 9 11.46 2.17 -5.08
CA ASN A 9 12.72 1.72 -5.69
C ASN A 9 13.60 0.96 -4.70
N ASN A 10 13.28 0.99 -3.40
CA ASN A 10 13.96 0.25 -2.34
C ASN A 10 13.03 0.07 -1.13
N GLN A 11 13.43 -0.80 -0.19
CA GLN A 11 12.64 -1.12 1.01
C GLN A 11 12.38 0.11 1.90
N LYS A 12 13.35 1.01 2.04
CA LYS A 12 13.19 2.22 2.86
C LYS A 12 12.14 3.16 2.30
N GLU A 13 12.10 3.33 0.97
CA GLU A 13 11.06 4.12 0.30
C GLU A 13 9.69 3.46 0.46
N LEU A 14 9.64 2.13 0.41
CA LEU A 14 8.41 1.36 0.61
C LEU A 14 7.85 1.56 2.02
N ASP A 15 8.68 1.38 3.04
CA ASP A 15 8.28 1.50 4.45
C ASP A 15 7.72 2.89 4.76
N ASN A 16 8.42 3.94 4.30
CA ASN A 16 7.96 5.33 4.46
C ASN A 16 6.59 5.58 3.81
N LYS A 17 6.33 5.00 2.63
CA LYS A 17 5.04 5.16 1.94
C LYS A 17 3.92 4.42 2.66
N ILE A 18 4.21 3.25 3.23
CA ILE A 18 3.25 2.48 4.04
C ILE A 18 2.86 3.28 5.29
N GLU A 19 3.84 3.83 6.01
CA GLU A 19 3.60 4.66 7.20
C GLU A 19 2.75 5.91 6.88
N GLN A 20 3.08 6.63 5.81
CA GLN A 20 2.30 7.80 5.39
C GLN A 20 0.85 7.46 5.06
N ILE A 21 0.63 6.32 4.41
CA ILE A 21 -0.71 5.84 4.09
C ILE A 21 -1.47 5.50 5.37
N GLN A 22 -0.85 4.76 6.29
CA GLN A 22 -1.48 4.38 7.54
C GLN A 22 -1.89 5.62 8.35
N HIS A 23 -0.94 6.55 8.55
CA HIS A 23 -1.21 7.81 9.26
C HIS A 23 -2.33 8.62 8.59
N GLY A 24 -2.31 8.77 7.27
CA GLY A 24 -3.34 9.53 6.56
C GLY A 24 -4.74 8.93 6.68
N TYR A 25 -4.86 7.59 6.80
CA TYR A 25 -6.14 6.94 7.05
C TYR A 25 -6.58 7.05 8.51
N GLU A 26 -5.65 6.94 9.47
CA GLU A 26 -5.93 7.12 10.91
C GLU A 26 -6.36 8.56 11.22
N GLU A 27 -5.72 9.57 10.63
CA GLU A 27 -6.13 10.98 10.77
C GLU A 27 -7.54 11.22 10.19
N LYS A 28 -7.84 10.59 9.05
CA LYS A 28 -9.14 10.72 8.39
C LYS A 28 -10.27 10.00 9.13
N TYR A 29 -9.94 8.93 9.86
CA TYR A 29 -10.90 8.08 10.56
C TYR A 29 -10.37 7.74 11.98
N PRO A 30 -10.37 8.72 12.90
CA PRO A 30 -9.71 8.60 14.20
C PRO A 30 -10.33 7.53 15.13
N ASP A 31 -11.56 7.14 14.85
CA ASP A 31 -12.36 6.13 15.54
C ASP A 31 -12.19 4.72 14.96
N LYS A 32 -11.39 4.56 13.90
CA LYS A 32 -11.17 3.28 13.22
C LYS A 32 -9.70 2.89 13.22
N LYS A 33 -9.43 1.62 13.46
CA LYS A 33 -8.11 1.05 13.28
C LYS A 33 -7.90 0.74 11.79
N VAL A 34 -6.71 1.03 11.27
CA VAL A 34 -6.33 0.72 9.89
C VAL A 34 -5.49 -0.54 9.90
N GLU A 35 -5.84 -1.50 9.05
CA GLU A 35 -5.04 -2.69 8.77
C GLU A 35 -4.61 -2.67 7.32
N ILE A 36 -3.30 -2.87 7.11
CA ILE A 36 -2.67 -2.95 5.80
C ILE A 36 -2.36 -4.43 5.55
N GLU A 37 -2.92 -4.96 4.46
CA GLU A 37 -2.72 -6.34 4.03
C GLU A 37 -1.93 -6.35 2.73
N PHE A 38 -0.92 -7.21 2.65
CA PHE A 38 -0.18 -7.46 1.42
C PHE A 38 -1.04 -8.34 0.53
N LEU A 39 -1.41 -7.83 -0.64
CA LEU A 39 -2.15 -8.61 -1.63
C LEU A 39 -1.15 -9.25 -2.58
N ASN A 40 -1.36 -10.52 -2.89
CA ASN A 40 -0.59 -11.18 -3.93
C ASN A 40 -1.09 -10.68 -5.28
N PRO A 41 -0.32 -9.83 -6.00
CA PRO A 41 -0.78 -9.25 -7.25
C PRO A 41 -0.95 -10.33 -8.31
N GLN A 42 -2.04 -10.29 -9.08
CA GLN A 42 -2.11 -11.09 -10.30
C GLN A 42 -1.23 -10.43 -11.37
N ILE A 43 -0.76 -11.20 -12.36
CA ILE A 43 0.10 -10.67 -13.43
C ILE A 43 -0.50 -9.46 -14.16
N HIS A 44 -1.83 -9.39 -14.27
CA HIS A 44 -2.52 -8.25 -14.90
C HIS A 44 -2.52 -6.99 -14.03
N ASP A 45 -2.23 -7.12 -12.73
CA ASP A 45 -2.08 -6.01 -11.79
C ASP A 45 -0.62 -5.55 -11.69
N ILE A 46 0.30 -6.08 -12.49
CA ILE A 46 1.72 -5.73 -12.43
C ILE A 46 2.09 -4.91 -13.67
N GLU A 47 2.32 -3.61 -13.51
CA GLU A 47 2.82 -2.70 -14.53
C GLU A 47 4.35 -2.75 -14.60
N PHE A 48 4.92 -3.60 -15.45
CA PHE A 48 6.38 -3.65 -15.62
C PHE A 48 6.94 -2.33 -16.17
N THR A 49 7.47 -1.48 -15.28
CA THR A 49 8.15 -0.24 -15.66
C THR A 49 9.55 -0.55 -16.18
N LYS A 50 10.07 0.30 -17.07
CA LYS A 50 11.41 0.16 -17.67
C LYS A 50 12.57 0.07 -16.66
N ASN A 51 12.33 0.41 -15.40
CA ASN A 51 13.37 0.59 -14.38
C ASN A 51 13.45 -0.54 -13.35
N PHE A 52 12.81 -1.70 -13.60
CA PHE A 52 12.79 -2.83 -12.66
C PHE A 52 12.29 -2.45 -11.27
N THR A 53 11.29 -1.58 -11.19
CA THR A 53 10.71 -1.17 -9.92
C THR A 53 9.88 -2.32 -9.34
N THR A 54 10.16 -2.71 -8.10
CA THR A 54 9.34 -3.68 -7.37
C THR A 54 7.97 -3.06 -7.13
N GLN A 55 6.93 -3.77 -7.57
CA GLN A 55 5.54 -3.36 -7.36
C GLN A 55 4.94 -4.18 -6.25
N MET A 56 4.25 -3.48 -5.35
CA MET A 56 3.53 -4.11 -4.27
C MET A 56 2.10 -3.59 -4.29
N ILE A 57 1.15 -4.50 -4.18
CA ILE A 57 -0.26 -4.14 -4.03
C ILE A 57 -0.63 -4.32 -2.57
N ILE A 58 -1.16 -3.26 -1.98
CA ILE A 58 -1.67 -3.29 -0.62
C ILE A 58 -3.18 -3.10 -0.63
N GLY A 59 -3.84 -3.93 0.17
CA GLY A 59 -5.21 -3.74 0.57
C GLY A 59 -5.25 -2.92 1.84
N ILE A 60 -6.08 -1.88 1.86
CA ILE A 60 -6.33 -1.09 3.06
C ILE A 60 -7.74 -1.42 3.56
N LYS A 61 -7.80 -1.85 4.81
CA LYS A 61 -9.03 -2.20 5.50
C LYS A 61 -9.17 -1.34 6.75
N MET A 62 -10.33 -0.72 6.89
CA MET A 62 -10.73 -0.09 8.14
C MET A 62 -11.44 -1.15 8.98
N VAL A 63 -11.03 -1.28 10.24
CA VAL A 63 -11.65 -2.16 11.24
C VAL A 63 -12.09 -1.34 12.44
N GLY A 64 -13.32 -1.60 12.89
CA GLY A 64 -14.00 -0.91 13.97
C GLY A 64 -15.30 -1.64 14.30
#